data_AF-A0A0F2RC39-F1
#
_entry.id   AF-A0A0F2RC39-F1
#
_cell.length_a   1.000
_cell.length_b   1.000
_cell.length_c   1.000
_cell.angle_alpha   90.00
_cell.angle_beta   90.00
_cell.angle_gamma   90.00
#
_symmetry.space_group_name_H-M   'P 1'
#
loop_
_entity.id
_entity.type
_entity.pdbx_description
1 polymer ?
#
loop_
_entity_poly.entity_id
_entity_poly.type
_entity_poly.pdbx_seq_one_letter_code
_entity_poly.pdbx_strand_id
1 'polypeptide(L)'
;MREAAAFGVLVAMIAGFLLWTSAFVALYAVFSLACVHDWPMPRLLVVGAWLVHVAGHGALVAWTLRWWRVRPTDPTGSRPFLRLAAVTIAIAALGATVWTGLPVVLTFGCS
;
A
#
# COMPACT_ATOMS: atom_id res chain seq x y z
N MET A 1 17.44 -22.44 1.69
CA MET A 1 17.19 -21.22 2.51
C MET A 1 17.43 -19.89 1.77
N ARG A 2 18.41 -19.80 0.84
CA ARG A 2 18.71 -18.56 0.09
C ARG A 2 17.58 -18.11 -0.86
N GLU A 3 16.90 -19.06 -1.49
CA GLU A 3 15.79 -18.79 -2.43
C GLU A 3 14.55 -18.23 -1.73
N ALA A 4 14.25 -18.75 -0.53
CA ALA A 4 13.11 -18.29 0.28
C ALA A 4 13.23 -16.82 0.72
N ALA A 5 14.45 -16.30 0.88
CA ALA A 5 14.66 -14.90 1.26
C ALA A 5 14.51 -13.94 0.07
N ALA A 6 14.97 -14.31 -1.12
CA ALA A 6 14.77 -13.54 -2.34
C ALA A 6 13.28 -13.54 -2.77
N PHE A 7 12.63 -14.70 -2.65
CA PHE A 7 11.20 -14.85 -2.86
C PHE A 7 10.39 -13.93 -1.93
N GLY A 8 10.71 -13.87 -0.63
CA GLY A 8 10.03 -12.98 0.31
C GLY A 8 10.14 -11.48 -0.04
N VAL A 9 11.26 -11.05 -0.62
CA VAL A 9 11.46 -9.67 -1.08
C VAL A 9 10.60 -9.36 -2.31
N LEU A 10 10.59 -10.26 -3.29
CA LEU A 10 9.75 -10.12 -4.49
C LEU A 10 8.25 -10.12 -4.13
N VAL A 11 7.84 -10.99 -3.22
CA VAL A 11 6.47 -11.03 -2.70
C VAL A 11 6.10 -9.71 -2.03
N ALA A 12 6.98 -9.11 -1.24
CA ALA A 12 6.72 -7.81 -0.61
C ALA A 12 6.56 -6.68 -1.64
N MET A 13 7.36 -6.67 -2.71
CA MET A 13 7.25 -5.70 -3.81
C MET A 13 5.93 -5.84 -4.57
N ILE A 14 5.58 -7.09 -4.93
CA ILE A 14 4.31 -7.39 -5.63
C ILE A 14 3.12 -7.05 -4.74
N ALA A 15 3.18 -7.40 -3.45
CA ALA A 15 2.12 -7.10 -2.49
C ALA A 15 1.89 -5.58 -2.35
N GLY A 16 2.96 -4.78 -2.31
CA GLY A 16 2.85 -3.32 -2.26
C GLY A 16 2.14 -2.73 -3.48
N PHE A 17 2.45 -3.23 -4.68
CA PHE A 17 1.76 -2.82 -5.91
C PHE A 17 0.31 -3.26 -5.93
N LEU A 18 0.01 -4.50 -5.55
CA LEU A 18 -1.36 -5.02 -5.51
C LEU A 18 -2.22 -4.26 -4.50
N LEU A 19 -1.68 -3.95 -3.32
CA LEU A 19 -2.35 -3.12 -2.31
C LEU A 19 -2.69 -1.74 -2.88
N TRP A 20 -1.73 -1.09 -3.54
CA TRP A 20 -1.95 0.21 -4.16
C TRP A 20 -3.02 0.17 -5.26
N THR A 21 -2.95 -0.80 -6.17
CA THR A 21 -3.94 -0.98 -7.24
C THR A 21 -5.33 -1.27 -6.66
N SER A 22 -5.42 -2.12 -5.63
CA SER A 22 -6.69 -2.41 -4.96
C SER A 22 -7.29 -1.17 -4.28
N ALA A 23 -6.45 -0.32 -3.67
CA ALA A 23 -6.88 0.95 -3.08
C ALA A 23 -7.49 1.86 -4.14
N PHE A 24 -6.81 1.99 -5.29
CA PHE A 24 -7.28 2.80 -6.40
C PHE A 24 -8.64 2.32 -6.92
N VAL A 25 -8.77 1.03 -7.20
CA VAL A 25 -10.01 0.43 -7.70
C VAL A 25 -11.14 0.57 -6.68
N ALA A 26 -10.88 0.30 -5.40
CA ALA A 26 -11.88 0.40 -4.34
C ALA A 26 -12.37 1.85 -4.16
N LEU A 27 -11.45 2.82 -4.12
CA LEU A 27 -11.81 4.23 -3.96
C LEU A 27 -12.68 4.73 -5.12
N TYR A 28 -12.31 4.42 -6.36
CA TYR A 28 -13.10 4.80 -7.53
C TYR A 28 -14.44 4.08 -7.61
N ALA A 29 -14.48 2.78 -7.32
CA ALA A 29 -15.73 2.02 -7.34
C ALA A 29 -16.73 2.54 -6.29
N VAL A 30 -16.25 2.80 -5.06
CA VAL A 30 -17.10 3.35 -4.00
C VAL A 30 -17.54 4.77 -4.34
N PHE A 31 -16.67 5.60 -4.92
CA PHE A 31 -17.04 6.94 -5.40
C PHE A 31 -18.17 6.87 -6.44
N SER A 32 -18.05 6.01 -7.46
CA SER A 32 -19.07 5.85 -8.50
C SER A 32 -20.40 5.30 -7.94
N LEU A 33 -20.35 4.29 -7.07
CA LEU A 33 -21.53 3.71 -6.44
C LEU A 33 -22.25 4.71 -5.52
N ALA A 34 -21.47 5.48 -4.75
CA ALA A 34 -21.99 6.50 -3.85
C ALA A 34 -22.82 7.56 -4.59
N CYS A 35 -22.39 8.01 -5.77
CA CYS A 35 -23.13 9.01 -6.54
C CYS A 35 -24.36 8.45 -7.25
N VAL A 36 -24.38 7.17 -7.63
CA VAL A 36 -25.55 6.55 -8.29
C VAL A 36 -26.62 6.13 -7.29
N HIS A 37 -26.22 5.72 -6.08
CA HIS A 37 -27.13 5.12 -5.09
C HIS A 37 -27.53 6.05 -3.95
N ASP A 38 -27.09 7.32 -4.00
CA ASP A 38 -27.41 8.39 -3.03
C ASP A 38 -27.22 7.95 -1.57
N TRP A 39 -26.11 7.23 -1.32
CA TRP A 39 -25.84 6.63 -0.01
C TRP A 39 -25.76 7.69 1.11
N PRO A 40 -26.28 7.39 2.31
CA PRO A 40 -26.07 8.26 3.45
C PRO A 40 -24.58 8.23 3.82
N MET A 41 -23.93 9.41 3.78
CA MET A 41 -22.52 9.61 4.18
C MET A 41 -21.47 8.92 3.28
N PRO A 42 -21.49 9.18 1.96
CA PRO A 42 -20.56 8.52 1.02
C PRO A 42 -19.10 8.88 1.29
N ARG A 43 -18.86 10.09 1.81
CA ARG A 43 -17.55 10.55 2.27
C ARG A 43 -16.96 9.68 3.37
N LEU A 44 -17.78 9.19 4.32
CA LEU A 44 -17.29 8.33 5.40
C LEU A 44 -16.84 6.96 4.89
N LEU A 45 -17.56 6.39 3.92
CA LEU A 45 -17.21 5.10 3.32
C LEU A 45 -15.88 5.19 2.57
N VAL A 46 -15.68 6.28 1.83
CA VAL A 46 -14.45 6.52 1.06
C VAL A 46 -13.26 6.81 1.97
N VAL A 47 -13.46 7.61 3.03
CA VAL A 47 -12.44 7.83 4.06
C VAL A 47 -12.11 6.53 4.79
N GLY A 48 -13.11 5.73 5.14
CA GLY A 48 -12.92 4.43 5.79
C GLY A 48 -12.12 3.47 4.90
N ALA A 49 -12.49 3.35 3.63
CA ALA A 49 -11.76 2.55 2.66
C ALA A 49 -10.30 3.04 2.51
N TRP A 50 -10.08 4.35 2.43
CA TRP A 50 -8.75 4.92 2.36
C TRP A 50 -7.92 4.59 3.61
N LEU A 51 -8.47 4.77 4.81
CA LEU A 51 -7.78 4.46 6.07
C LEU A 51 -7.40 2.99 6.19
N VAL A 52 -8.26 2.07 5.75
CA VAL A 52 -7.95 0.63 5.71
C VAL A 52 -6.74 0.35 4.82
N HIS A 53 -6.67 0.99 3.64
CA HIS A 53 -5.53 0.80 2.73
C HIS A 53 -4.25 1.46 3.27
N VAL A 54 -4.34 2.63 3.89
CA VAL A 54 -3.21 3.28 4.58
C VAL A 54 -2.69 2.38 5.70
N ALA A 55 -3.58 1.82 6.52
CA ALA A 55 -3.21 0.87 7.57
C ALA A 55 -2.56 -0.39 7.00
N GLY A 56 -3.09 -0.94 5.90
CA GLY A 56 -2.51 -2.07 5.19
C GLY A 56 -1.08 -1.81 4.69
N HIS A 57 -0.85 -0.64 4.08
CA HIS A 57 0.49 -0.22 3.67
C HIS A 57 1.43 -0.02 4.88
N GLY A 58 0.93 0.58 5.96
CA GLY A 58 1.69 0.73 7.21
C GLY A 58 2.11 -0.63 7.80
N ALA A 59 1.21 -1.61 7.79
CA ALA A 59 1.50 -2.97 8.23
C ALA A 59 2.54 -3.66 7.32
N LEU A 60 2.46 -3.47 6.01
CA LEU A 60 3.44 -4.00 5.06
C LEU A 60 4.84 -3.39 5.26
N VAL A 61 4.91 -2.07 5.49
CA VAL A 61 6.17 -1.36 5.82
C VAL A 61 6.71 -1.86 7.16
N ALA A 62 5.88 -1.99 8.19
CA ALA A 62 6.31 -2.49 9.50
C ALA A 62 6.81 -3.94 9.41
N TRP A 63 6.14 -4.79 8.64
CA TRP A 63 6.53 -6.18 8.43
C TRP A 63 7.87 -6.29 7.69
N THR A 64 8.05 -5.54 6.61
CA THR A 64 9.31 -5.50 5.85
C THR A 64 10.48 -4.98 6.69
N LEU A 65 10.28 -3.92 7.48
CA LEU A 65 11.28 -3.40 8.41
C LEU A 65 11.62 -4.39 9.54
N ARG A 66 10.63 -5.10 10.08
CA ARG A 66 10.86 -6.13 11.12
C ARG A 66 11.65 -7.30 10.55
N TRP A 67 11.33 -7.74 9.34
CA TRP A 67 12.10 -8.76 8.63
C TRP A 67 13.55 -8.33 8.38
N TRP A 68 13.78 -7.02 8.14
CA TRP A 68 15.10 -6.45 7.95
C TRP A 68 15.99 -6.53 9.19
N ARG A 69 15.41 -6.30 10.39
CA ARG A 69 16.13 -6.36 11.68
C ARG A 69 16.48 -7.77 12.15
N VAL A 70 15.62 -8.75 11.87
CA VAL A 70 15.73 -10.10 12.46
C VAL A 70 16.65 -11.02 11.64
N ARG A 71 16.91 -10.73 10.36
CA ARG A 71 17.72 -11.59 9.49
C ARG A 71 19.12 -10.99 9.26
N PRO A 72 20.19 -11.61 9.84
CA PRO A 72 21.56 -11.16 9.66
C PRO A 72 21.89 -10.95 8.17
N THR A 73 22.57 -9.85 7.88
CA THR A 73 23.15 -9.56 6.57
C THR A 73 24.13 -10.66 6.19
N ASP A 74 23.80 -11.39 5.12
CA ASP A 74 24.72 -12.35 4.49
C ASP A 74 25.96 -11.57 4.01
N PRO A 75 27.20 -11.99 4.32
CA PRO A 75 28.42 -11.24 4.04
C PRO A 75 28.73 -11.04 2.54
N THR A 76 28.05 -11.75 1.63
CA THR A 76 28.20 -11.58 0.18
C THR A 76 27.22 -10.50 -0.31
N GLY A 77 27.74 -9.30 -0.59
CA GLY A 77 27.06 -8.00 -0.83
C GLY A 77 25.98 -7.88 -1.92
N SER A 78 25.29 -8.94 -2.34
CA SER A 78 24.22 -8.91 -3.37
C SER A 78 22.83 -8.52 -2.83
N ARG A 79 22.65 -8.37 -1.51
CA ARG A 79 21.36 -8.12 -0.85
C ARG A 79 21.02 -6.69 -0.37
N PRO A 80 21.94 -5.72 -0.25
CA PRO A 80 21.57 -4.39 0.24
C PRO A 80 20.69 -3.64 -0.76
N PHE A 81 20.93 -3.80 -2.07
CA PHE A 81 20.13 -3.17 -3.12
C PHE A 81 18.68 -3.68 -3.14
N LEU A 82 18.45 -5.00 -3.17
CA LEU A 82 17.10 -5.59 -3.14
C LEU A 82 16.31 -5.22 -1.88
N ARG A 83 17.00 -5.15 -0.73
CA ARG A 83 16.39 -4.71 0.54
C ARG A 83 16.03 -3.24 0.51
N LEU A 84 16.93 -2.38 0.02
CA LEU A 84 16.68 -0.95 -0.14
C LEU A 84 15.50 -0.73 -1.09
N ALA A 85 15.49 -1.42 -2.24
CA ALA A 85 14.42 -1.37 -3.23
C ALA A 85 13.06 -1.76 -2.64
N ALA A 86 12.99 -2.82 -1.83
CA ALA A 86 11.73 -3.22 -1.20
C ALA A 86 11.20 -2.17 -0.22
N VAL A 87 12.08 -1.56 0.58
CA VAL A 87 11.70 -0.50 1.52
C VAL A 87 11.30 0.78 0.77
N THR A 88 12.06 1.20 -0.23
CA THR A 88 11.71 2.39 -1.03
C THR A 88 10.41 2.19 -1.80
N ILE A 89 10.15 0.99 -2.33
CA ILE A 89 8.88 0.68 -3.00
C ILE A 89 7.72 0.67 -2.01
N ALA A 90 7.89 0.10 -0.81
CA ALA A 90 6.84 0.12 0.20
C ALA A 90 6.51 1.55 0.66
N ILE A 91 7.53 2.39 0.83
CA ILE A 91 7.36 3.82 1.15
C ILE A 91 6.72 4.57 -0.02
N ALA A 92 7.18 4.33 -1.25
CA ALA A 92 6.62 4.96 -2.44
C ALA A 92 5.15 4.57 -2.64
N ALA A 93 4.78 3.31 -2.38
CA ALA A 93 3.40 2.84 -2.46
C ALA A 93 2.51 3.47 -1.38
N LEU A 94 3.03 3.65 -0.15
CA LEU A 94 2.33 4.41 0.88
C LEU A 94 2.15 5.88 0.46
N GLY A 95 3.21 6.51 -0.03
CA GLY A 95 3.16 7.89 -0.53
C GLY A 95 2.18 8.06 -1.69
N ALA A 96 2.17 7.12 -2.63
CA ALA A 96 1.22 7.09 -3.73
C ALA A 96 -0.22 6.89 -3.25
N THR A 97 -0.46 6.03 -2.25
CA THR A 97 -1.79 5.82 -1.65
C THR A 97 -2.29 7.07 -0.92
N VAL A 98 -1.41 7.77 -0.21
CA VAL A 98 -1.74 9.05 0.42
C VAL A 98 -2.05 10.09 -0.64
N TRP A 99 -1.17 10.24 -1.65
CA TRP A 99 -1.33 11.23 -2.72
C TRP A 99 -2.59 10.99 -3.56
N THR A 100 -2.91 9.73 -3.88
CA THR A 100 -4.10 9.38 -4.66
C THR A 100 -5.40 9.50 -3.85
N GLY A 101 -5.38 9.16 -2.56
CA GLY A 101 -6.54 9.31 -1.70
C GLY A 101 -6.82 10.76 -1.27
N LEU A 102 -5.80 11.61 -1.21
CA LEU A 102 -5.94 13.01 -0.79
C LEU A 102 -6.99 13.80 -1.60
N PRO A 103 -6.93 13.87 -2.95
CA PRO A 103 -7.95 14.58 -3.71
C PRO A 103 -9.31 13.91 -3.55
N VAL A 104 -9.39 12.58 -3.55
CA VAL A 104 -10.65 11.85 -3.39
C VAL A 104 -11.35 12.18 -2.06
N VAL A 105 -10.60 12.38 -0.98
CA VAL A 105 -11.14 12.75 0.34
C VAL A 105 -11.47 14.25 0.45
N LEU A 106 -10.67 15.10 -0.20
CA LEU A 106 -10.80 16.56 -0.13
C LEU A 106 -11.87 17.11 -1.08
N THR A 107 -12.01 16.54 -2.27
CA THR A 107 -12.93 16.99 -3.31
C THR A 107 -14.13 16.06 -3.46
N PHE A 108 -14.42 15.22 -2.45
CA PHE A 108 -15.58 14.32 -2.51
C PHE A 108 -16.87 15.14 -2.61
N GLY A 109 -17.44 15.18 -3.81
CA GLY A 109 -18.71 15.82 -4.13
C GLY A 109 -19.26 15.19 -5.40
N CYS A 110 -20.52 14.78 -5.38
CA CYS A 110 -21.24 14.43 -6.58
C CYS A 110 -21.76 15.75 -7.16
N SER A 111 -21.08 16.26 -8.19
CA SER A 111 -21.50 17.44 -8.96
C SER A 111 -22.25 17.02 -10.20
#